data_AF-A0A8H9TET1-F1
#
_entry.id   AF-A0A8H9TET1-F1
#
_cell.length_a   1.000
_cell.length_b   1.000
_cell.length_c   1.000
_cell.angle_alpha   90.00
_cell.angle_beta   90.00
_cell.angle_gamma   90.00
#
_symmetry.space_group_name_H-M   'P 1'
#
loop_
_entity.id
_entity.type
_entity.pdbx_description
1 polymer ?
#
loop_
_entity_poly.entity_id
_entity_poly.type
_entity_poly.pdbx_seq_one_letter_code
_entity_poly.pdbx_strand_id
1 'polypeptide(L)'
;KDTLKPCIMEPYLYEIPSGDSVMLTSLTVPILKSGQFIGLAGVDLTLPTFQAMTEELSKQLYNGQAKVTVLSDIGLVVGSSHYKSKLGRPFKEAVSAATFKEIERFKGQKGIFKTSSEYLVNYPINIKLANTQWSLLIEVPTNLALEGPDALAKGMDDTASYLGVMILITGTVIALIAFIVMKIVVGTVVAPLEQIQQRVDNLASSEGDLTHTLYVNSHAELIALAGGFNAFLTKLRKLISELKDVSAQTKHQGEVAQHIAIDTKQNVQSQFHEIESVVTAMNEMSATALEVARASEQSAQQADEINSLVVSSESSLSSAMTQVKTMSEEIKEANQAVEKVASRSKDITQILDVIRTISEQTNLLALNAAIEAARAGEHGRGFAVVADEVRALASKTRSSTDDISQLIDSLLSEVGNASTVIEKGVVRAESAVDETSVAFDALHSVVVKVDEITNQITHIATAAEEQSLVTEEINRNLTLISDAASQLADLSTQAGDSSEALNKLVAQQDSELNKLKT
;
A
#
# COMPACT_ATOMS: atom_id res chain seq x y z
N LYS A 1 9.85 -95.92 -117.05
CA LYS A 1 9.93 -95.83 -118.53
C LYS A 1 9.42 -94.48 -119.03
N ASP A 2 8.29 -94.00 -118.53
CA ASP A 2 7.57 -92.86 -119.12
C ASP A 2 8.17 -91.49 -118.78
N THR A 3 8.78 -91.32 -117.62
CA THR A 3 9.31 -90.02 -117.16
C THR A 3 10.83 -89.89 -117.25
N LEU A 4 11.53 -90.99 -117.58
CA LEU A 4 13.00 -91.12 -117.57
C LEU A 4 13.69 -90.61 -116.29
N LYS A 5 12.97 -90.55 -115.16
CA LYS A 5 13.46 -90.13 -113.84
C LYS A 5 13.34 -91.29 -112.83
N PRO A 6 14.14 -91.29 -111.75
CA PRO A 6 13.89 -92.18 -110.63
C PRO A 6 12.51 -91.95 -110.04
N CYS A 7 11.83 -93.03 -109.64
CA CYS A 7 10.56 -92.94 -108.94
C CYS A 7 10.45 -94.03 -107.89
N ILE A 8 9.73 -93.72 -106.81
CA ILE A 8 9.27 -94.72 -105.87
C ILE A 8 7.83 -95.07 -106.24
N MET A 9 7.58 -96.34 -106.45
CA MET A 9 6.25 -96.83 -106.77
C MET A 9 5.37 -96.79 -105.52
N GLU A 10 4.14 -96.35 -105.68
CA GLU A 10 3.13 -96.49 -104.62
C GLU A 10 2.95 -97.97 -104.27
N PRO A 11 2.68 -98.33 -102.98
CA PRO A 11 2.50 -99.72 -102.58
C PRO A 11 1.59 -100.51 -103.52
N TYR A 12 2.10 -101.61 -104.06
CA TYR A 12 1.37 -102.48 -104.98
C TYR A 12 1.54 -103.94 -104.61
N LEU A 13 0.58 -104.77 -105.04
CA LEU A 13 0.61 -106.21 -104.84
C LEU A 13 1.45 -106.85 -105.94
N TYR A 14 2.49 -107.58 -105.56
CA TYR A 14 3.33 -108.32 -106.48
C TYR A 14 3.13 -109.82 -106.27
N GLU A 15 2.70 -110.53 -107.34
CA GLU A 15 2.56 -111.98 -107.35
C GLU A 15 3.92 -112.63 -107.61
N ILE A 16 4.42 -113.37 -106.62
CA ILE A 16 5.66 -114.14 -106.73
C ILE A 16 5.34 -115.42 -107.50
N PRO A 17 6.21 -115.90 -108.43
CA PRO A 17 5.98 -117.11 -109.21
C PRO A 17 5.66 -118.39 -108.42
N SER A 18 5.94 -118.40 -107.11
CA SER A 18 5.60 -119.47 -106.16
C SER A 18 4.12 -119.48 -105.72
N GLY A 19 3.28 -118.55 -106.17
CA GLY A 19 1.85 -118.45 -105.86
C GLY A 19 1.49 -117.53 -104.69
N ASP A 20 2.48 -116.98 -103.99
CA ASP A 20 2.28 -116.03 -102.89
C ASP A 20 2.30 -114.58 -103.40
N SER A 21 1.47 -113.71 -102.81
CA SER A 21 1.45 -112.27 -103.11
C SER A 21 2.04 -111.46 -101.96
N VAL A 22 2.96 -110.53 -102.26
CA VAL A 22 3.57 -109.64 -101.26
C VAL A 22 3.32 -108.19 -101.65
N MET A 23 2.87 -107.38 -100.69
CA MET A 23 2.80 -105.93 -100.85
C MET A 23 4.20 -105.34 -100.77
N LEU A 24 4.61 -104.65 -101.82
CA LEU A 24 5.91 -104.01 -101.89
C LEU A 24 5.80 -102.63 -102.55
N THR A 25 6.86 -101.85 -102.38
CA THR A 25 7.09 -100.57 -103.02
C THR A 25 8.48 -100.61 -103.61
N SER A 26 8.64 -100.13 -104.83
CA SER A 26 9.90 -100.26 -105.57
C SER A 26 10.48 -98.89 -105.82
N LEU A 27 11.72 -98.69 -105.37
CA LEU A 27 12.49 -97.53 -105.72
C LEU A 27 13.28 -97.86 -106.99
N THR A 28 12.87 -97.31 -108.12
CA THR A 28 13.43 -97.63 -109.43
C THR A 28 14.15 -96.44 -110.04
N VAL A 29 15.22 -96.73 -110.77
CA VAL A 29 16.04 -95.78 -111.53
C VAL A 29 16.12 -96.29 -112.98
N PRO A 30 15.82 -95.47 -113.99
CA PRO A 30 15.95 -95.89 -115.38
C PRO A 30 17.43 -95.96 -115.78
N ILE A 31 17.80 -97.01 -116.51
CA ILE A 31 19.11 -97.16 -117.16
C ILE A 31 18.99 -96.60 -118.58
N LEU A 32 19.77 -95.58 -118.87
CA LEU A 32 19.77 -94.87 -120.16
C LEU A 32 21.10 -95.11 -120.88
N LYS A 33 21.06 -95.42 -122.19
CA LYS A 33 22.24 -95.46 -123.05
C LYS A 33 22.03 -94.49 -124.22
N SER A 34 22.91 -93.51 -124.36
CA SER A 34 22.79 -92.42 -125.33
C SER A 34 21.43 -91.70 -125.32
N GLY A 35 20.87 -91.48 -124.12
CA GLY A 35 19.57 -90.82 -123.94
C GLY A 35 18.35 -91.71 -124.18
N GLN A 36 18.53 -92.96 -124.61
CA GLN A 36 17.43 -93.90 -124.84
C GLN A 36 17.28 -94.89 -123.68
N PHE A 37 16.05 -95.14 -123.25
CA PHE A 37 15.73 -96.10 -122.19
C PHE A 37 16.03 -97.53 -122.65
N ILE A 38 16.88 -98.24 -121.91
CA ILE A 38 17.25 -99.63 -122.22
C ILE A 38 16.90 -100.62 -121.09
N GLY A 39 16.56 -100.13 -119.90
CA GLY A 39 16.18 -100.96 -118.77
C GLY A 39 15.93 -100.14 -117.52
N LEU A 40 15.62 -100.81 -116.41
CA LEU A 40 15.51 -100.19 -115.09
C LEU A 40 16.31 -101.02 -114.09
N ALA A 41 16.92 -100.35 -113.12
CA ALA A 41 17.46 -100.95 -111.90
C ALA A 41 16.63 -100.43 -110.73
N GLY A 42 16.26 -101.29 -109.79
CA GLY A 42 15.50 -100.87 -108.62
C GLY A 42 15.73 -101.79 -107.44
N VAL A 43 15.32 -101.30 -106.28
CA VAL A 43 15.26 -102.09 -105.05
C VAL A 43 13.80 -102.17 -104.63
N ASP A 44 13.34 -103.38 -104.42
CA ASP A 44 12.01 -103.65 -103.88
C ASP A 44 12.08 -103.66 -102.36
N LEU A 45 11.22 -102.86 -101.73
CA LEU A 45 11.06 -102.77 -100.29
C LEU A 45 9.70 -103.37 -99.94
N THR A 46 9.69 -104.38 -99.06
CA THR A 46 8.45 -105.02 -98.65
C THR A 46 7.76 -104.19 -97.56
N LEU A 47 6.45 -103.99 -97.67
CA LEU A 47 5.68 -103.25 -96.66
C LEU A 47 5.80 -103.85 -95.23
N PRO A 48 5.95 -105.17 -95.03
CA PRO A 48 6.26 -105.75 -93.72
C PRO A 48 7.47 -105.12 -93.00
N THR A 49 8.49 -104.63 -93.74
CA THR A 49 9.62 -103.91 -93.13
C THR A 49 9.16 -102.60 -92.48
N PHE A 50 8.34 -101.81 -93.17
CA PHE A 50 7.80 -100.56 -92.62
C PHE A 50 6.83 -100.81 -91.47
N GLN A 51 6.03 -101.88 -91.57
CA GLN A 51 5.14 -102.32 -90.50
C GLN A 51 5.92 -102.59 -89.21
N ALA A 52 7.00 -103.38 -89.27
CA ALA A 52 7.85 -103.67 -88.10
C ALA A 52 8.46 -102.39 -87.50
N MET A 53 8.93 -101.46 -88.34
CA MET A 53 9.47 -100.18 -87.89
C MET A 53 8.44 -99.32 -87.14
N THR A 54 7.20 -99.25 -87.65
CA THR A 54 6.14 -98.49 -86.97
C THR A 54 5.73 -99.09 -85.63
N GLU A 55 5.73 -100.42 -85.51
CA GLU A 55 5.44 -101.10 -84.25
C GLU A 55 6.52 -100.88 -83.19
N GLU A 56 7.79 -100.91 -83.58
CA GLU A 56 8.90 -100.66 -82.66
C GLU A 56 8.90 -99.21 -82.15
N LEU A 57 8.66 -98.24 -83.03
CA LEU A 57 8.59 -96.83 -82.64
C LEU A 57 7.42 -96.56 -81.69
N SER A 58 6.29 -97.22 -81.91
CA SER A 58 5.11 -97.14 -81.04
C SER A 58 5.43 -97.60 -79.61
N LYS A 59 6.17 -98.71 -79.45
CA LYS A 59 6.59 -99.25 -78.14
C LYS A 59 7.46 -98.29 -77.33
N GLN A 60 8.37 -97.57 -77.99
CA GLN A 60 9.33 -96.69 -77.32
C GLN A 60 8.71 -95.35 -76.88
N LEU A 61 7.58 -94.97 -77.44
CA LEU A 61 6.92 -93.70 -77.18
C LEU A 61 5.75 -93.89 -76.19
N TYR A 62 5.75 -93.09 -75.11
CA TYR A 62 4.70 -93.08 -74.09
C TYR A 62 4.34 -94.49 -73.56
N ASN A 63 5.36 -95.29 -73.22
CA ASN A 63 5.23 -96.66 -72.73
C ASN A 63 4.38 -97.56 -73.65
N GLY A 64 4.49 -97.41 -74.97
CA GLY A 64 3.77 -98.23 -75.96
C GLY A 64 2.37 -97.74 -76.31
N GLN A 65 1.95 -96.61 -75.77
CA GLN A 65 0.59 -96.07 -75.97
C GLN A 65 0.50 -95.08 -77.13
N ALA A 66 1.63 -94.70 -77.74
CA ALA A 66 1.64 -93.88 -78.94
C ALA A 66 1.35 -94.74 -80.17
N LYS A 67 0.41 -94.30 -80.99
CA LYS A 67 0.05 -94.92 -82.28
C LYS A 67 0.91 -94.31 -83.38
N VAL A 68 1.49 -95.12 -84.27
CA VAL A 68 2.43 -94.67 -85.30
C VAL A 68 1.99 -95.17 -86.67
N THR A 69 1.96 -94.31 -87.68
CA THR A 69 1.58 -94.66 -89.07
C THR A 69 2.50 -93.97 -90.07
N VAL A 70 2.92 -94.68 -91.12
CA VAL A 70 3.64 -94.14 -92.28
C VAL A 70 2.74 -94.18 -93.51
N LEU A 71 2.60 -93.04 -94.16
CA LEU A 71 1.80 -92.85 -95.37
C LEU A 71 2.69 -92.55 -96.57
N SER A 72 2.33 -93.10 -97.73
CA SER A 72 2.96 -92.81 -99.00
C SER A 72 2.57 -91.43 -99.55
N ASP A 73 3.12 -91.05 -100.71
CA ASP A 73 2.88 -89.73 -101.29
C ASP A 73 1.41 -89.54 -101.68
N ILE A 74 0.75 -90.58 -102.21
CA ILE A 74 -0.72 -90.52 -102.45
C ILE A 74 -1.57 -90.86 -101.21
N GLY A 75 -0.95 -91.10 -100.04
CA GLY A 75 -1.66 -91.36 -98.79
C GLY A 75 -2.10 -92.82 -98.59
N LEU A 76 -1.38 -93.79 -99.19
CA LEU A 76 -1.56 -95.21 -98.86
C LEU A 76 -0.81 -95.55 -97.57
N VAL A 77 -1.38 -96.45 -96.76
CA VAL A 77 -0.70 -96.90 -95.54
C VAL A 77 0.46 -97.83 -95.91
N VAL A 78 1.69 -97.39 -95.65
CA VAL A 78 2.92 -98.16 -95.88
C VAL A 78 3.26 -99.03 -94.67
N GLY A 79 3.02 -98.50 -93.46
CA GLY A 79 3.18 -99.22 -92.18
C GLY A 79 2.34 -98.55 -91.10
N SER A 80 1.76 -99.31 -90.17
CA SER A 80 1.05 -98.71 -89.03
C SER A 80 1.03 -99.62 -87.81
N SER A 81 1.41 -99.11 -86.64
CA SER A 81 1.41 -99.88 -85.38
C SER A 81 0.03 -100.37 -84.96
N HIS A 82 -1.04 -99.71 -85.44
CA HIS A 82 -2.43 -99.98 -85.04
C HIS A 82 -3.35 -100.31 -86.23
N TYR A 83 -3.13 -99.77 -87.43
CA TYR A 83 -3.92 -100.08 -88.63
C TYR A 83 -3.33 -101.23 -89.47
N LYS A 84 -2.98 -102.35 -88.81
CA LYS A 84 -2.24 -103.47 -89.44
C LYS A 84 -2.95 -104.10 -90.65
N SER A 85 -4.28 -104.11 -90.67
CA SER A 85 -5.09 -104.69 -91.75
C SER A 85 -5.33 -103.75 -92.94
N LYS A 86 -4.77 -102.52 -92.91
CA LYS A 86 -4.99 -101.48 -93.92
C LYS A 86 -3.76 -101.17 -94.76
N LEU A 87 -2.72 -102.01 -94.69
CA LEU A 87 -1.53 -101.88 -95.54
C LEU A 87 -1.90 -101.83 -97.03
N GLY A 88 -1.31 -100.88 -97.75
CA GLY A 88 -1.59 -100.62 -99.16
C GLY A 88 -2.93 -99.94 -99.46
N ARG A 89 -3.79 -99.73 -98.46
CA ARG A 89 -5.08 -99.06 -98.65
C ARG A 89 -4.99 -97.56 -98.36
N PRO A 90 -5.90 -96.74 -98.93
CA PRO A 90 -5.98 -95.32 -98.61
C PRO A 90 -6.21 -95.08 -97.12
N PHE A 91 -5.40 -94.22 -96.50
CA PHE A 91 -5.49 -93.94 -95.06
C PHE A 91 -6.84 -93.37 -94.63
N LYS A 92 -7.54 -92.67 -95.52
CA LYS A 92 -8.93 -92.21 -95.28
C LYS A 92 -9.91 -93.32 -94.89
N GLU A 93 -9.60 -94.59 -95.21
CA GLU A 93 -10.41 -95.73 -94.79
C GLU A 93 -10.15 -96.18 -93.34
N ALA A 94 -9.09 -95.68 -92.71
CA ALA A 94 -8.65 -96.07 -91.37
C ALA A 94 -9.04 -95.05 -90.28
N VAL A 95 -9.25 -93.79 -90.65
CA VAL A 95 -9.53 -92.68 -89.73
C VAL A 95 -10.89 -92.01 -89.99
N SER A 96 -11.35 -91.21 -89.03
CA SER A 96 -12.53 -90.34 -89.21
C SER A 96 -12.29 -89.26 -90.28
N ALA A 97 -13.35 -88.80 -90.94
CA ALA A 97 -13.27 -87.73 -91.94
C ALA A 97 -12.66 -86.43 -91.38
N ALA A 98 -12.87 -86.12 -90.09
CA ALA A 98 -12.29 -84.96 -89.43
C ALA A 98 -10.76 -85.11 -89.26
N THR A 99 -10.31 -86.28 -88.78
CA THR A 99 -8.88 -86.58 -88.63
C THR A 99 -8.18 -86.58 -89.99
N PHE A 100 -8.80 -87.15 -91.02
CA PHE A 100 -8.24 -87.16 -92.37
C PHE A 100 -8.07 -85.75 -92.94
N LYS A 101 -9.08 -84.87 -92.77
CA LYS A 101 -9.04 -83.49 -93.28
C LYS A 101 -7.94 -82.66 -92.63
N GLU A 102 -7.70 -82.85 -91.33
CA GLU A 102 -6.60 -82.19 -90.65
C GLU A 102 -5.24 -82.71 -91.14
N ILE A 103 -5.10 -84.02 -91.36
CA ILE A 103 -3.85 -84.58 -91.90
C ILE A 103 -3.57 -84.11 -93.32
N GLU A 104 -4.60 -84.01 -94.18
CA GLU A 104 -4.44 -83.44 -95.52
C GLU A 104 -3.98 -81.98 -95.48
N ARG A 105 -4.51 -81.18 -94.55
CA ARG A 105 -4.13 -79.77 -94.39
C ARG A 105 -2.64 -79.60 -94.11
N PHE A 106 -2.04 -80.54 -93.40
CA PHE A 106 -0.62 -80.53 -93.04
C PHE A 106 0.23 -81.47 -93.89
N LYS A 107 -0.28 -81.97 -95.02
CA LYS A 107 0.48 -82.82 -95.94
C LYS A 107 1.77 -82.12 -96.37
N GLY A 108 2.92 -82.74 -96.13
CA GLY A 108 4.24 -82.18 -96.42
C GLY A 108 4.79 -81.18 -95.37
N GLN A 109 4.06 -80.85 -94.29
CA GLN A 109 4.49 -79.94 -93.23
C GLN A 109 4.64 -80.64 -91.87
N LYS A 110 5.62 -80.21 -91.06
CA LYS A 110 5.74 -80.64 -89.65
C LYS A 110 4.75 -79.86 -88.80
N GLY A 111 3.95 -80.56 -88.00
CA GLY A 111 2.97 -79.91 -87.11
C GLY A 111 2.48 -80.82 -85.99
N ILE A 112 2.00 -80.20 -84.92
CA ILE A 112 1.28 -80.86 -83.83
C ILE A 112 -0.12 -80.27 -83.81
N PHE A 113 -1.13 -81.11 -83.79
CA PHE A 113 -2.51 -80.67 -83.63
C PHE A 113 -3.24 -81.56 -82.63
N LYS A 114 -4.33 -81.02 -82.10
CA LYS A 114 -5.14 -81.69 -81.11
C LYS A 114 -6.44 -82.13 -81.74
N THR A 115 -6.72 -83.42 -81.66
CA THR A 115 -8.06 -83.98 -81.86
C THR A 115 -8.81 -84.02 -80.52
N SER A 116 -10.09 -84.40 -80.53
CA SER A 116 -10.90 -84.48 -79.30
C SER A 116 -10.28 -85.36 -78.20
N SER A 117 -9.50 -86.38 -78.58
CA SER A 117 -8.94 -87.36 -77.66
C SER A 117 -7.42 -87.49 -77.73
N GLU A 118 -6.77 -87.10 -78.83
CA GLU A 118 -5.35 -87.37 -79.08
C GLU A 118 -4.63 -86.14 -79.65
N TYR A 119 -3.37 -85.93 -79.25
CA TYR A 119 -2.44 -85.08 -79.97
C TYR A 119 -1.83 -85.87 -81.11
N LEU A 120 -1.89 -85.30 -82.31
CA LEU A 120 -1.38 -85.90 -83.53
C LEU A 120 -0.20 -85.06 -84.03
N VAL A 121 0.91 -85.73 -84.28
CA VAL A 121 2.15 -85.16 -84.78
C VAL A 121 2.36 -85.68 -86.19
N ASN A 122 2.39 -84.78 -87.17
CA ASN A 122 2.78 -85.11 -88.54
C ASN A 122 4.24 -84.74 -88.77
N TYR A 123 5.01 -85.66 -89.34
CA TYR A 123 6.40 -85.47 -89.69
C TYR A 123 6.66 -85.91 -91.14
N PRO A 124 7.01 -85.00 -92.06
CA PRO A 124 7.28 -85.35 -93.45
C PRO A 124 8.63 -86.09 -93.60
N ILE A 125 8.62 -87.19 -94.35
CA ILE A 125 9.78 -88.00 -94.74
C ILE A 125 10.09 -87.71 -96.22
N ASN A 126 11.21 -87.03 -96.48
CA ASN A 126 11.60 -86.65 -97.85
C ASN A 126 12.44 -87.76 -98.52
N ILE A 127 11.88 -88.41 -99.56
CA ILE A 127 12.59 -89.40 -100.37
C ILE A 127 13.26 -88.69 -101.54
N LYS A 128 14.47 -88.17 -101.30
CA LYS A 128 15.21 -87.29 -102.24
C LYS A 128 15.40 -87.88 -103.64
N LEU A 129 15.66 -89.19 -103.74
CA LEU A 129 15.93 -89.84 -105.02
C LEU A 129 14.71 -89.83 -105.96
N ALA A 130 13.52 -90.10 -105.42
CA ALA A 130 12.26 -90.12 -106.17
C ALA A 130 11.57 -88.75 -106.25
N ASN A 131 12.09 -87.75 -105.52
CA ASN A 131 11.47 -86.43 -105.34
C ASN A 131 10.00 -86.52 -104.86
N THR A 132 9.74 -87.39 -103.87
CA THR A 132 8.43 -87.57 -103.23
C THR A 132 8.53 -87.36 -101.71
N GLN A 133 7.39 -87.06 -101.07
CA GLN A 133 7.31 -86.92 -99.61
C GLN A 133 6.30 -87.91 -99.05
N TRP A 134 6.75 -88.74 -98.10
CA TRP A 134 5.91 -89.60 -97.28
C TRP A 134 5.63 -88.91 -95.94
N SER A 135 4.64 -89.39 -95.19
CA SER A 135 4.27 -88.78 -93.89
C SER A 135 4.36 -89.80 -92.75
N LEU A 136 5.07 -89.48 -91.68
CA LEU A 136 5.04 -90.19 -90.41
C LEU A 136 4.08 -89.49 -89.46
N LEU A 137 3.05 -90.20 -89.05
CA LEU A 137 2.02 -89.75 -88.12
C LEU A 137 2.24 -90.43 -86.78
N ILE A 138 2.25 -89.65 -85.70
CA ILE A 138 2.32 -90.14 -84.32
C ILE A 138 1.12 -89.57 -83.56
N GLU A 139 0.30 -90.45 -83.00
CA GLU A 139 -0.93 -90.16 -82.28
C GLU A 139 -0.73 -90.50 -80.78
N VAL A 140 -0.93 -89.53 -79.88
CA VAL A 140 -0.72 -89.65 -78.43
C VAL A 140 -1.98 -89.21 -77.66
N PRO A 141 -2.54 -90.01 -76.73
CA PRO A 141 -3.71 -89.62 -75.94
C PRO A 141 -3.52 -88.34 -75.09
N THR A 142 -4.56 -87.50 -75.02
CA THR A 142 -4.51 -86.17 -74.36
C THR A 142 -4.25 -86.24 -72.86
N ASN A 143 -4.78 -87.27 -72.18
CA ASN A 143 -4.57 -87.50 -70.75
C ASN A 143 -3.09 -87.77 -70.42
N LEU A 144 -2.39 -88.51 -71.26
CA LEU A 144 -0.95 -88.78 -71.11
C LEU A 144 -0.09 -87.56 -71.43
N ALA A 145 -0.56 -86.66 -72.32
CA ALA A 145 0.18 -85.46 -72.68
C ALA A 145 0.11 -84.34 -71.61
N LEU A 146 -0.86 -84.36 -70.70
CA LEU A 146 -1.15 -83.27 -69.74
C LEU A 146 -0.96 -83.63 -68.26
N GLU A 147 -0.45 -84.82 -67.93
CA GLU A 147 -0.29 -85.29 -66.55
C GLU A 147 0.70 -84.46 -65.71
N GLY A 148 1.77 -83.92 -66.32
CA GLY A 148 2.78 -83.12 -65.64
C GLY A 148 2.32 -81.73 -65.14
N PRO A 149 1.70 -80.90 -65.98
CA PRO A 149 1.24 -79.56 -65.60
C PRO A 149 0.20 -79.53 -64.47
N ASP A 150 -0.72 -80.49 -64.42
CA ASP A 150 -1.81 -80.50 -63.44
C ASP A 150 -1.33 -80.78 -61.99
N ALA A 151 -0.21 -81.50 -61.84
CA ALA A 151 0.37 -81.79 -60.53
C ALA A 151 1.00 -80.56 -59.85
N LEU A 152 1.51 -79.59 -60.62
CA LEU A 152 2.18 -78.40 -60.10
C LEU A 152 1.18 -77.37 -59.53
N ALA A 153 0.01 -77.22 -60.16
CA ALA A 153 -0.99 -76.23 -59.74
C ALA A 153 -1.57 -76.52 -58.35
N LYS A 154 -1.73 -77.80 -57.97
CA LYS A 154 -2.26 -78.18 -56.64
C LYS A 154 -1.31 -77.84 -55.50
N GLY A 155 0.01 -77.92 -55.69
CA GLY A 155 0.99 -77.66 -54.62
C GLY A 155 1.08 -76.20 -54.18
N MET A 156 0.69 -75.25 -55.05
CA MET A 156 0.78 -73.81 -54.74
C MET A 156 -0.37 -73.30 -53.86
N ASP A 157 -1.55 -73.92 -53.92
CA ASP A 157 -2.74 -73.48 -53.18
C ASP A 157 -2.66 -73.82 -51.68
N ASP A 158 -2.14 -74.99 -51.34
CA ASP A 158 -2.00 -75.47 -49.96
C ASP A 158 -1.03 -74.61 -49.12
N THR A 159 0.02 -74.07 -49.75
CA THR A 159 1.04 -73.26 -49.04
C THR A 159 0.52 -71.86 -48.68
N ALA A 160 -0.34 -71.26 -49.51
CA ALA A 160 -0.85 -69.91 -49.29
C ALA A 160 -1.81 -69.83 -48.09
N SER A 161 -2.63 -70.86 -47.88
CA SER A 161 -3.64 -70.89 -46.80
C SER A 161 -3.02 -70.98 -45.40
N TYR A 162 -1.89 -71.69 -45.24
CA TYR A 162 -1.22 -71.85 -43.95
C TYR A 162 -0.58 -70.54 -43.43
N LEU A 163 0.05 -69.77 -44.33
CA LEU A 163 0.69 -68.49 -43.99
C LEU A 163 -0.33 -67.41 -43.55
N GLY A 164 -1.52 -67.39 -44.16
CA GLY A 164 -2.56 -66.40 -43.85
C GLY A 164 -3.10 -66.52 -42.41
N VAL A 165 -3.30 -67.74 -41.92
CA VAL A 165 -3.85 -67.98 -40.57
C VAL A 165 -2.87 -67.55 -39.47
N MET A 166 -1.57 -67.81 -39.65
CA MET A 166 -0.55 -67.44 -38.66
C MET A 166 -0.39 -65.92 -38.51
N ILE A 167 -0.49 -65.16 -39.61
CA ILE A 167 -0.44 -63.68 -39.58
C ILE A 167 -1.62 -63.10 -38.80
N LEU A 168 -2.84 -63.62 -38.99
CA LEU A 168 -4.03 -63.14 -38.27
C LEU A 168 -3.96 -63.41 -36.77
N ILE A 169 -3.52 -64.59 -36.35
CA ILE A 169 -3.39 -64.95 -34.92
C ILE A 169 -2.36 -64.03 -34.25
N THR A 170 -1.19 -63.88 -34.87
CA THR A 170 -0.10 -63.06 -34.31
C THR A 170 -0.49 -61.59 -34.22
N GLY A 171 -1.17 -61.05 -35.24
CA GLY A 171 -1.69 -59.69 -35.23
C GLY A 171 -2.73 -59.46 -34.13
N THR A 172 -3.63 -60.42 -33.90
CA THR A 172 -4.67 -60.32 -32.87
C THR A 172 -4.08 -60.34 -31.46
N VAL A 173 -3.09 -61.19 -31.20
CA VAL A 173 -2.42 -61.27 -29.89
C VAL A 173 -1.68 -59.96 -29.58
N ILE A 174 -0.97 -59.39 -30.55
CA ILE A 174 -0.25 -58.12 -30.36
C ILE A 174 -1.25 -56.98 -30.08
N ALA A 175 -2.35 -56.90 -30.83
CA ALA A 175 -3.39 -55.89 -30.63
C ALA A 175 -4.04 -56.00 -29.23
N LEU A 176 -4.28 -57.22 -28.74
CA LEU A 176 -4.91 -57.46 -27.45
C LEU A 176 -3.97 -57.10 -26.28
N ILE A 177 -2.67 -57.41 -26.41
CA ILE A 177 -1.64 -56.98 -25.46
C ILE A 177 -1.55 -55.45 -25.43
N ALA A 178 -1.50 -54.81 -26.60
CA ALA A 178 -1.46 -53.34 -26.71
C ALA A 178 -2.67 -52.67 -26.03
N PHE A 179 -3.87 -53.25 -26.21
CA PHE A 179 -5.09 -52.76 -25.57
C PHE A 179 -5.05 -52.88 -24.03
N ILE A 180 -4.55 -53.99 -23.50
CA ILE A 180 -4.42 -54.18 -22.05
C ILE A 180 -3.41 -53.20 -21.46
N VAL A 181 -2.24 -53.03 -22.09
CA VAL A 181 -1.22 -52.07 -21.65
C VAL A 181 -1.79 -50.65 -21.66
N MET A 182 -2.49 -50.26 -22.73
CA MET A 182 -3.12 -48.94 -22.83
C MET A 182 -4.16 -48.71 -21.72
N LYS A 183 -5.00 -49.70 -21.41
CA LYS A 183 -5.97 -49.61 -20.31
C LYS A 183 -5.30 -49.40 -18.95
N ILE A 184 -4.17 -50.07 -18.69
CA ILE A 184 -3.41 -49.92 -17.44
C ILE A 184 -2.82 -48.50 -17.35
N VAL A 185 -2.20 -47.99 -18.41
CA VAL A 185 -1.62 -46.63 -18.43
C VAL A 185 -2.68 -45.55 -18.22
N VAL A 186 -3.83 -45.65 -18.89
CA VAL A 186 -4.95 -44.70 -18.71
C VAL A 186 -5.47 -44.73 -17.27
N GLY A 187 -5.69 -45.92 -16.70
CA GLY A 187 -6.21 -46.03 -15.33
C GLY A 187 -5.23 -45.56 -14.23
N THR A 188 -3.92 -45.71 -14.44
CA THR A 188 -2.91 -45.49 -13.39
C THR A 188 -2.14 -44.17 -13.51
N VAL A 189 -2.16 -43.54 -14.69
CA VAL A 189 -1.49 -42.25 -14.96
C VAL A 189 -2.51 -41.15 -15.28
N VAL A 190 -3.41 -41.39 -16.23
CA VAL A 190 -4.35 -40.34 -16.70
C VAL A 190 -5.40 -40.01 -15.66
N ALA A 191 -6.01 -41.02 -15.03
CA ALA A 191 -7.08 -40.77 -14.04
C ALA A 191 -6.61 -39.97 -12.79
N PRO A 192 -5.43 -40.22 -12.19
CA PRO A 192 -4.91 -39.34 -11.13
C PRO A 192 -4.55 -37.92 -11.59
N LEU A 193 -4.10 -37.75 -12.84
CA LEU A 193 -3.84 -36.42 -13.41
C LEU A 193 -5.14 -35.62 -13.59
N GLU A 194 -6.23 -36.28 -14.00
CA GLU A 194 -7.55 -35.66 -14.10
C GLU A 194 -8.09 -35.22 -12.73
N GLN A 195 -7.82 -35.99 -11.67
CA GLN A 195 -8.13 -35.56 -10.30
C GLN A 195 -7.32 -34.33 -9.87
N ILE A 196 -6.03 -34.26 -10.21
CA ILE A 196 -5.21 -33.07 -9.96
C ILE A 196 -5.75 -31.87 -10.72
N GLN A 197 -6.08 -32.03 -12.00
CA GLN A 197 -6.67 -30.98 -12.83
C GLN A 197 -7.98 -30.46 -12.23
N GLN A 198 -8.94 -31.34 -11.92
CA GLN A 198 -10.22 -30.94 -11.32
C GLN A 198 -10.03 -30.20 -9.99
N ARG A 199 -9.01 -30.54 -9.21
CA ARG A 199 -8.72 -29.86 -7.94
C ARG A 199 -8.10 -28.48 -8.14
N VAL A 200 -7.24 -28.33 -9.15
CA VAL A 200 -6.72 -27.03 -9.58
C VAL A 200 -7.85 -26.17 -10.16
N ASP A 201 -8.75 -26.74 -10.96
CA ASP A 201 -9.92 -26.04 -11.52
C ASP A 201 -10.89 -25.59 -10.41
N ASN A 202 -11.14 -26.43 -9.42
CA ASN A 202 -11.94 -26.04 -8.25
C ASN A 202 -11.27 -24.94 -7.41
N LEU A 203 -9.94 -24.96 -7.28
CA LEU A 203 -9.18 -23.88 -6.64
C LEU A 203 -9.24 -22.57 -7.44
N ALA A 204 -9.22 -22.65 -8.77
CA ALA A 204 -9.32 -21.51 -9.67
C ALA A 204 -10.76 -20.99 -9.84
N SER A 205 -11.76 -21.78 -9.42
CA SER A 205 -13.16 -21.38 -9.39
C SER A 205 -13.43 -20.34 -8.30
N SER A 206 -14.55 -19.61 -8.41
CA SER A 206 -14.90 -18.52 -7.49
C SER A 206 -15.01 -18.89 -6.01
N GLU A 207 -15.06 -20.19 -5.67
CA GLU A 207 -15.13 -20.64 -4.27
C GLU A 207 -13.77 -20.76 -3.57
N GLY A 208 -12.65 -20.82 -4.32
CA GLY A 208 -11.30 -20.79 -3.79
C GLY A 208 -11.07 -21.69 -2.57
N ASP A 209 -11.65 -22.90 -2.56
CA ASP A 209 -11.66 -23.77 -1.38
C ASP A 209 -10.30 -24.43 -1.18
N LEU A 210 -9.54 -23.86 -0.24
CA LEU A 210 -8.22 -24.33 0.09
C LEU A 210 -8.27 -25.56 0.97
N THR A 211 -9.38 -25.91 1.64
CA THR A 211 -9.48 -26.91 2.72
C THR A 211 -9.26 -28.35 2.26
N HIS A 212 -9.43 -28.61 0.97
CA HIS A 212 -9.25 -29.94 0.39
C HIS A 212 -7.78 -30.35 0.28
N THR A 213 -7.51 -31.64 0.45
CA THR A 213 -6.19 -32.26 0.28
C THR A 213 -6.22 -33.27 -0.86
N LEU A 214 -5.10 -33.39 -1.56
CA LEU A 214 -4.94 -34.27 -2.70
C LEU A 214 -4.26 -35.58 -2.28
N TYR A 215 -4.95 -36.71 -2.41
CA TYR A 215 -4.41 -38.05 -2.12
C TYR A 215 -4.24 -38.83 -3.41
N VAL A 216 -2.99 -39.18 -3.74
CA VAL A 216 -2.65 -40.02 -4.91
C VAL A 216 -1.77 -41.17 -4.42
N ASN A 217 -2.20 -42.41 -4.70
CA ASN A 217 -1.49 -43.64 -4.32
C ASN A 217 -1.09 -44.45 -5.57
N SER A 218 -0.50 -43.78 -6.56
CA SER A 218 -0.08 -44.39 -7.83
C SER A 218 1.44 -44.37 -8.00
N HIS A 219 1.95 -43.75 -9.06
CA HIS A 219 3.37 -43.64 -9.37
C HIS A 219 4.07 -42.66 -8.40
N ALA A 220 5.36 -42.89 -8.14
CA ALA A 220 6.15 -42.09 -7.19
C ALA A 220 6.18 -40.59 -7.57
N GLU A 221 6.21 -40.28 -8.86
CA GLU A 221 6.18 -38.93 -9.40
C GLU A 221 4.86 -38.21 -9.10
N LEU A 222 3.73 -38.92 -9.18
CA LEU A 222 2.41 -38.37 -8.89
C LEU A 222 2.18 -38.21 -7.38
N ILE A 223 2.74 -39.11 -6.56
CA ILE A 223 2.78 -38.95 -5.09
C ILE A 223 3.57 -37.70 -4.71
N ALA A 224 4.74 -37.48 -5.32
CA ALA A 224 5.57 -36.29 -5.06
C ALA A 224 4.86 -35.00 -5.50
N LEU A 225 4.18 -35.00 -6.65
CA LEU A 225 3.38 -33.86 -7.13
C LEU A 225 2.21 -33.53 -6.18
N ALA A 226 1.48 -34.55 -5.73
CA ALA A 226 0.42 -34.41 -4.73
C ALA A 226 0.96 -33.82 -3.41
N GLY A 227 2.10 -34.33 -2.93
CA GLY A 227 2.78 -33.81 -1.75
C GLY A 227 3.19 -32.35 -1.87
N GLY A 228 3.80 -31.97 -3.01
CA GLY A 228 4.17 -30.57 -3.30
C GLY A 228 2.96 -29.64 -3.36
N PHE A 229 1.87 -30.08 -4.00
CA PHE A 229 0.62 -29.32 -4.06
C PHE A 229 -0.02 -29.12 -2.68
N ASN A 230 -0.07 -30.16 -1.85
CA ASN A 230 -0.58 -30.06 -0.48
C ASN A 230 0.27 -29.15 0.41
N ALA A 231 1.60 -29.20 0.26
CA ALA A 231 2.50 -28.29 0.95
C ALA A 231 2.29 -26.83 0.53
N PHE A 232 2.05 -26.59 -0.77
CA PHE A 232 1.66 -25.27 -1.29
C PHE A 232 0.33 -24.79 -0.70
N LEU A 233 -0.72 -25.62 -0.70
CA LEU A 233 -2.01 -25.28 -0.09
C LEU A 233 -1.88 -24.97 1.40
N THR A 234 -1.09 -25.75 2.14
CA THR A 234 -0.85 -25.50 3.58
C THR A 234 -0.20 -24.14 3.82
N LYS A 235 0.82 -23.80 3.02
CA LYS A 235 1.45 -22.46 3.08
C LYS A 235 0.46 -21.35 2.71
N LEU A 236 -0.34 -21.56 1.67
CA LEU A 236 -1.33 -20.58 1.22
C LEU A 236 -2.42 -20.35 2.29
N ARG A 237 -2.96 -21.40 2.89
CA ARG A 237 -3.91 -21.28 4.02
C ARG A 237 -3.32 -20.48 5.18
N LYS A 238 -2.07 -20.77 5.56
CA LYS A 238 -1.37 -20.04 6.63
C LYS A 238 -1.25 -18.55 6.29
N LEU A 239 -0.83 -18.22 5.07
CA LEU A 239 -0.73 -16.82 4.61
C LEU A 239 -2.09 -16.11 4.60
N ILE A 240 -3.16 -16.76 4.14
CA ILE A 240 -4.51 -16.17 4.16
C ILE A 240 -5.01 -15.98 5.61
N SER A 241 -4.75 -16.93 6.51
CA SER A 241 -5.08 -16.77 7.94
C SER A 241 -4.32 -15.60 8.57
N GLU A 242 -3.01 -15.51 8.33
CA GLU A 242 -2.18 -14.40 8.82
C GLU A 242 -2.66 -13.05 8.25
N LEU A 243 -3.07 -13.00 6.97
CA LEU A 243 -3.65 -11.81 6.36
C LEU A 243 -5.01 -11.41 6.97
N LYS A 244 -5.86 -12.39 7.33
CA LYS A 244 -7.12 -12.13 8.04
C LYS A 244 -6.86 -11.55 9.43
N ASP A 245 -5.87 -12.08 10.16
CA ASP A 245 -5.48 -11.56 11.48
C ASP A 245 -4.94 -10.12 11.38
N VAL A 246 -4.05 -9.84 10.41
CA VAL A 246 -3.53 -8.49 10.14
C VAL A 246 -4.65 -7.53 9.73
N SER A 247 -5.60 -7.98 8.90
CA SER A 247 -6.78 -7.21 8.49
C SER A 247 -7.63 -6.82 9.72
N ALA A 248 -7.92 -7.78 10.60
CA ALA A 248 -8.67 -7.52 11.84
C ALA A 248 -7.95 -6.54 12.77
N GLN A 249 -6.63 -6.68 12.93
CA GLN A 249 -5.83 -5.75 13.72
C GLN A 249 -5.80 -4.33 13.10
N THR A 250 -5.71 -4.24 11.77
CA THR A 250 -5.72 -2.96 11.04
C THR A 250 -7.07 -2.26 11.20
N LYS A 251 -8.19 -3.01 11.11
CA LYS A 251 -9.53 -2.49 11.41
C LYS A 251 -9.62 -1.92 12.81
N HIS A 252 -9.16 -2.68 13.81
CA HIS A 252 -9.19 -2.23 15.20
C HIS A 252 -8.36 -0.95 15.40
N GLN A 253 -7.17 -0.86 14.81
CA GLN A 253 -6.38 0.38 14.87
C GLN A 253 -7.06 1.56 14.18
N GLY A 254 -7.75 1.33 13.06
CA GLY A 254 -8.57 2.34 12.39
C GLY A 254 -9.70 2.87 13.28
N GLU A 255 -10.44 1.98 13.95
CA GLU A 255 -11.48 2.35 14.92
C GLU A 255 -10.92 3.15 16.11
N VAL A 256 -9.76 2.74 16.65
CA VAL A 256 -9.08 3.48 17.72
C VAL A 256 -8.64 4.87 17.25
N ALA A 257 -8.05 4.98 16.06
CA ALA A 257 -7.64 6.27 15.48
C ALA A 257 -8.84 7.20 15.25
N GLN A 258 -9.97 6.66 14.81
CA GLN A 258 -11.22 7.42 14.67
C GLN A 258 -11.73 7.94 16.02
N HIS A 259 -11.69 7.13 17.08
CA HIS A 259 -12.05 7.58 18.42
C HIS A 259 -11.13 8.69 18.92
N ILE A 260 -9.81 8.53 18.75
CA ILE A 260 -8.82 9.56 19.11
C ILE A 260 -9.08 10.86 18.36
N ALA A 261 -9.43 10.80 17.07
CA ALA A 261 -9.77 11.98 16.28
C ALA A 261 -11.02 12.71 16.83
N ILE A 262 -12.05 11.97 17.23
CA ILE A 262 -13.28 12.54 17.83
C ILE A 262 -12.95 13.19 19.19
N ASP A 263 -12.24 12.48 20.06
CA ASP A 263 -11.86 12.98 21.38
C ASP A 263 -10.97 14.23 21.27
N THR A 264 -10.02 14.22 20.33
CA THR A 264 -9.16 15.39 20.07
C THR A 264 -9.97 16.58 19.60
N LYS A 265 -10.95 16.38 18.70
CA LYS A 265 -11.84 17.44 18.24
C LYS A 265 -12.66 18.05 19.39
N GLN A 266 -13.19 17.22 20.28
CA GLN A 266 -13.91 17.69 21.46
C GLN A 266 -13.01 18.46 22.42
N ASN A 267 -11.79 17.97 22.67
CA ASN A 267 -10.80 18.65 23.51
C ASN A 267 -10.40 20.02 22.93
N VAL A 268 -10.24 20.10 21.62
CA VAL A 268 -9.96 21.38 20.93
C VAL A 268 -11.11 22.37 21.11
N GLN A 269 -12.37 21.92 21.03
CA GLN A 269 -13.52 22.80 21.30
C GLN A 269 -13.52 23.34 22.74
N SER A 270 -13.24 22.49 23.73
CA SER A 270 -13.09 22.94 25.11
C SER A 270 -11.92 23.93 25.25
N GLN A 271 -10.81 23.67 24.57
CA GLN A 271 -9.65 24.55 24.58
C GLN A 271 -9.96 25.94 23.99
N PHE A 272 -10.77 26.03 22.93
CA PHE A 272 -11.24 27.32 22.41
C PHE A 272 -12.03 28.12 23.45
N HIS A 273 -12.91 27.47 24.22
CA HIS A 273 -13.68 28.14 25.25
C HIS A 273 -12.81 28.64 26.41
N GLU A 274 -11.81 27.86 26.80
CA GLU A 274 -10.80 28.28 27.79
C GLU A 274 -9.99 29.48 27.27
N ILE A 275 -9.56 29.45 26.00
CA ILE A 275 -8.84 30.58 25.37
C ILE A 275 -9.71 31.85 25.38
N GLU A 276 -10.98 31.78 24.98
CA GLU A 276 -11.90 32.93 25.02
C GLU A 276 -12.06 33.51 26.44
N SER A 277 -12.13 32.63 27.44
CA SER A 277 -12.23 33.03 28.85
C SER A 277 -10.97 33.74 29.31
N VAL A 278 -9.79 33.22 28.96
CA VAL A 278 -8.50 33.86 29.28
C VAL A 278 -8.37 35.19 28.54
N VAL A 279 -8.73 35.28 27.26
CA VAL A 279 -8.72 36.55 26.50
C VAL A 279 -9.60 37.60 27.18
N THR A 280 -10.77 37.21 27.68
CA THR A 280 -11.66 38.11 28.43
C THR A 280 -10.98 38.61 29.71
N ALA A 281 -10.38 37.71 30.50
CA ALA A 281 -9.63 38.06 31.70
C ALA A 281 -8.42 38.97 31.40
N MET A 282 -7.74 38.76 30.27
CA MET A 282 -6.63 39.63 29.84
C MET A 282 -7.12 41.03 29.45
N ASN A 283 -8.27 41.15 28.79
CA ASN A 283 -8.86 42.47 28.50
C ASN A 283 -9.23 43.22 29.78
N GLU A 284 -9.81 42.52 30.77
CA GLU A 284 -10.08 43.11 32.10
C GLU A 284 -8.79 43.51 32.82
N MET A 285 -7.73 42.68 32.74
CA MET A 285 -6.43 42.99 33.32
C MET A 285 -5.79 44.23 32.68
N SER A 286 -5.86 44.37 31.35
CA SER A 286 -5.38 45.55 30.63
C SER A 286 -6.13 46.81 31.04
N ALA A 287 -7.47 46.73 31.13
CA ALA A 287 -8.30 47.84 31.58
C ALA A 287 -7.94 48.25 33.03
N THR A 288 -7.77 47.27 33.91
CA THR A 288 -7.40 47.50 35.31
C THR A 288 -6.01 48.12 35.43
N ALA A 289 -5.03 47.67 34.65
CA ALA A 289 -3.69 48.25 34.63
C ALA A 289 -3.74 49.73 34.19
N LEU A 290 -4.53 50.06 33.16
CA LEU A 290 -4.73 51.44 32.73
C LEU A 290 -5.40 52.31 33.81
N GLU A 291 -6.38 51.76 34.53
CA GLU A 291 -7.02 52.45 35.66
C GLU A 291 -6.05 52.69 36.82
N VAL A 292 -5.21 51.71 37.17
CA VAL A 292 -4.18 51.85 38.20
C VAL A 292 -3.14 52.90 37.81
N ALA A 293 -2.71 52.93 36.54
CA ALA A 293 -1.81 53.96 36.04
C ALA A 293 -2.41 55.37 36.18
N ARG A 294 -3.67 55.56 35.77
CA ARG A 294 -4.40 56.83 35.96
C ARG A 294 -4.59 57.21 37.42
N ALA A 295 -4.94 56.24 38.27
CA ALA A 295 -5.08 56.48 39.71
C ALA A 295 -3.75 56.88 40.35
N SER A 296 -2.64 56.33 39.86
CA SER A 296 -1.29 56.70 40.28
C SER A 296 -0.95 58.13 39.85
N GLU A 297 -1.21 58.50 38.59
CA GLU A 297 -1.02 59.88 38.10
C GLU A 297 -1.83 60.90 38.92
N GLN A 298 -3.10 60.61 39.19
CA GLN A 298 -3.94 61.44 40.05
C GLN A 298 -3.40 61.55 41.48
N SER A 299 -2.90 60.44 42.04
CA SER A 299 -2.32 60.43 43.38
C SER A 299 -1.02 61.25 43.44
N ALA A 300 -0.20 61.22 42.38
CA ALA A 300 1.01 62.05 42.28
C ALA A 300 0.65 63.54 42.30
N GLN A 301 -0.37 63.93 41.53
CA GLN A 301 -0.87 65.30 41.52
C GLN A 301 -1.38 65.75 42.91
N GLN A 302 -2.08 64.87 43.63
CA GLN A 302 -2.51 65.16 45.00
C GLN A 302 -1.34 65.29 45.98
N ALA A 303 -0.28 64.48 45.82
CA ALA A 303 0.94 64.60 46.62
C ALA A 303 1.64 65.95 46.38
N ASP A 304 1.72 66.41 45.13
CA ASP A 304 2.26 67.74 44.78
C ASP A 304 1.44 68.88 45.37
N GLU A 305 0.11 68.76 45.37
CA GLU A 305 -0.80 69.72 46.02
C GLU A 305 -0.57 69.77 47.54
N ILE A 306 -0.42 68.61 48.19
CA ILE A 306 -0.10 68.52 49.62
C ILE A 306 1.25 69.17 49.91
N ASN A 307 2.28 68.89 49.11
CA ASN A 307 3.60 69.49 49.28
C ASN A 307 3.53 71.03 49.20
N SER A 308 2.77 71.57 48.24
CA SER A 308 2.53 73.01 48.11
C SER A 308 1.81 73.61 49.33
N LEU A 309 0.82 72.90 49.88
CA LEU A 309 0.11 73.31 51.10
C LEU A 309 1.03 73.29 52.34
N VAL A 310 1.93 72.31 52.44
CA VAL A 310 2.90 72.23 53.55
C VAL A 310 3.90 73.39 53.47
N VAL A 311 4.45 73.68 52.30
CA VAL A 311 5.36 74.84 52.10
C VAL A 311 4.67 76.16 52.47
N SER A 312 3.40 76.35 52.07
CA SER A 312 2.62 77.52 52.49
C SER A 312 2.37 77.57 54.00
N SER A 313 2.19 76.41 54.64
CA SER A 313 1.99 76.30 56.08
C SER A 313 3.28 76.61 56.85
N GLU A 314 4.43 76.11 56.40
CA GLU A 314 5.76 76.45 56.94
C GLU A 314 6.02 77.95 56.90
N SER A 315 5.73 78.60 55.75
CA SER A 315 5.87 80.05 55.62
C SER A 315 4.98 80.83 56.60
N SER A 316 3.73 80.37 56.79
CA SER A 316 2.78 81.00 57.71
C SER A 316 3.23 80.82 59.17
N LEU A 317 3.72 79.63 59.51
CA LEU A 317 4.22 79.31 60.84
C LEU A 317 5.51 80.07 61.18
N SER A 318 6.42 80.23 60.22
CA SER A 318 7.62 81.07 60.35
C SER A 318 7.27 82.55 60.60
N SER A 319 6.24 83.06 59.92
CA SER A 319 5.72 84.41 60.15
C SER A 319 5.12 84.55 61.55
N ALA A 320 4.34 83.55 62.00
CA ALA A 320 3.77 83.51 63.35
C ALA A 320 4.86 83.49 64.44
N MET A 321 5.91 82.68 64.27
CA MET A 321 7.06 82.65 65.19
C MET A 321 7.72 84.03 65.30
N THR A 322 7.92 84.70 64.16
CA THR A 322 8.49 86.06 64.13
C THR A 322 7.60 87.04 64.89
N GLN A 323 6.28 86.99 64.68
CA GLN A 323 5.32 87.86 65.34
C GLN A 323 5.30 87.63 66.87
N VAL A 324 5.34 86.37 67.33
CA VAL A 324 5.38 86.03 68.76
C VAL A 324 6.68 86.50 69.39
N LYS A 325 7.81 86.38 68.67
CA LYS A 325 9.11 86.89 69.16
C LYS A 325 9.09 88.41 69.33
N THR A 326 8.58 89.15 68.34
CA THR A 326 8.41 90.61 68.45
C THR A 326 7.47 90.97 69.60
N MET A 327 6.36 90.25 69.77
CA MET A 327 5.44 90.47 70.89
C MET A 327 6.13 90.23 72.25
N SER A 328 7.00 89.23 72.36
CA SER A 328 7.79 88.98 73.59
C SER A 328 8.74 90.14 73.91
N GLU A 329 9.38 90.70 72.88
CA GLU A 329 10.22 91.91 73.00
C GLU A 329 9.40 93.13 73.46
N GLU A 330 8.23 93.38 72.86
CA GLU A 330 7.32 94.47 73.24
C GLU A 330 6.79 94.32 74.67
N ILE A 331 6.46 93.10 75.11
CA ILE A 331 6.04 92.81 76.49
C ILE A 331 7.18 93.09 77.47
N LYS A 332 8.42 92.76 77.11
CA LYS A 332 9.61 93.04 77.93
C LYS A 332 9.85 94.54 78.09
N GLU A 333 9.66 95.32 77.01
CA GLU A 333 9.70 96.78 77.08
C GLU A 333 8.58 97.36 77.96
N ALA A 334 7.36 96.82 77.84
CA ALA A 334 6.24 97.21 78.70
C ALA A 334 6.54 96.92 80.18
N ASN A 335 7.17 95.79 80.50
CA ASN A 335 7.59 95.48 81.87
C ASN A 335 8.55 96.55 82.43
N GLN A 336 9.55 96.96 81.64
CA GLN A 336 10.50 98.00 82.05
C GLN A 336 9.81 99.36 82.27
N ALA A 337 8.78 99.68 81.48
CA ALA A 337 8.00 100.90 81.68
C ALA A 337 7.22 100.83 83.00
N VAL A 338 6.59 99.70 83.31
CA VAL A 338 5.85 99.47 84.56
C VAL A 338 6.79 99.50 85.77
N GLU A 339 7.98 98.90 85.70
CA GLU A 339 9.01 98.99 86.75
C GLU A 339 9.45 100.44 87.01
N LYS A 340 9.61 101.25 85.96
CA LYS A 340 9.91 102.68 86.10
C LYS A 340 8.79 103.43 86.81
N VAL A 341 7.52 103.10 86.54
CA VAL A 341 6.38 103.67 87.25
C VAL A 341 6.40 103.24 88.72
N ALA A 342 6.64 101.97 89.03
CA ALA A 342 6.79 101.49 90.42
C ALA A 342 7.87 102.26 91.18
N SER A 343 9.04 102.43 90.56
CA SER A 343 10.15 103.18 91.15
C SER A 343 9.79 104.64 91.42
N ARG A 344 9.19 105.33 90.44
CA ARG A 344 8.78 106.74 90.61
C ARG A 344 7.69 106.90 91.66
N SER A 345 6.75 105.97 91.74
CA SER A 345 5.70 105.97 92.79
C SER A 345 6.31 105.82 94.18
N LYS A 346 7.34 104.98 94.34
CA LYS A 346 8.08 104.84 95.59
C LYS A 346 8.84 106.10 95.99
N ASP A 347 9.44 106.80 95.02
CA ASP A 347 10.08 108.10 95.24
C ASP A 347 9.05 109.14 95.72
N ILE A 348 7.83 109.12 95.16
CA ILE A 348 6.72 109.99 95.61
C ILE A 348 6.32 109.65 97.04
N THR A 349 6.19 108.37 97.43
CA THR A 349 5.92 107.98 98.82
C THR A 349 6.96 108.57 99.78
N GLN A 350 8.25 108.51 99.43
CA GLN A 350 9.32 109.09 100.24
C GLN A 350 9.18 110.61 100.39
N ILE A 351 8.79 111.32 99.31
CA ILE A 351 8.53 112.76 99.36
C ILE A 351 7.32 113.07 100.26
N LEU A 352 6.24 112.29 100.16
CA LEU A 352 5.04 112.46 100.99
C LEU A 352 5.36 112.26 102.49
N ASP A 353 6.22 111.30 102.83
CA ASP A 353 6.69 111.10 104.21
C ASP A 353 7.45 112.32 104.76
N VAL A 354 8.27 112.96 103.92
CA VAL A 354 8.96 114.21 104.28
C VAL A 354 7.94 115.34 104.48
N ILE A 355 6.96 115.50 103.59
CA ILE A 355 5.91 116.52 103.72
C ILE A 355 5.06 116.29 104.96
N ARG A 356 4.70 115.03 105.26
CA ARG A 356 3.98 114.63 106.48
C ARG A 356 4.77 115.03 107.72
N THR A 357 6.07 114.73 107.75
CA THR A 357 6.98 115.13 108.84
C THR A 357 7.05 116.65 108.98
N ILE A 358 7.18 117.40 107.88
CA ILE A 358 7.19 118.87 107.88
C ILE A 358 5.87 119.43 108.40
N SER A 359 4.73 118.85 107.98
CA SER A 359 3.40 119.24 108.42
C SER A 359 3.18 118.96 109.92
N GLU A 360 3.68 117.82 110.43
CA GLU A 360 3.70 117.52 111.87
C GLU A 360 4.54 118.52 112.67
N GLN A 361 5.76 118.82 112.19
CA GLN A 361 6.62 119.83 112.79
C GLN A 361 5.97 121.22 112.76
N THR A 362 5.35 121.60 111.63
CA THR A 362 4.67 122.89 111.46
C THR A 362 3.45 122.99 112.39
N ASN A 363 2.68 121.92 112.54
CA ASN A 363 1.57 121.84 113.49
C ASN A 363 2.04 121.94 114.95
N LEU A 364 3.17 121.33 115.31
CA LEU A 364 3.78 121.46 116.64
C LEU A 364 4.32 122.87 116.91
N LEU A 365 4.99 123.48 115.92
CA LEU A 365 5.46 124.86 115.99
C LEU A 365 4.29 125.84 116.15
N ALA A 366 3.23 125.65 115.38
CA ALA A 366 2.01 126.45 115.46
C ALA A 366 1.30 126.28 116.81
N LEU A 367 1.26 125.05 117.35
CA LEU A 367 0.74 124.79 118.70
C LEU A 367 1.54 125.53 119.78
N ASN A 368 2.88 125.48 119.72
CA ASN A 368 3.74 126.20 120.64
C ASN A 368 3.55 127.72 120.53
N ALA A 369 3.38 128.24 119.30
CA ALA A 369 3.09 129.65 119.06
C ALA A 369 1.71 130.06 119.59
N ALA A 370 0.68 129.22 119.43
CA ALA A 370 -0.66 129.46 119.97
C ALA A 370 -0.67 129.47 121.52
N ILE A 371 0.10 128.56 122.15
CA ILE A 371 0.28 128.53 123.61
C ILE A 371 0.95 129.83 124.09
N GLU A 372 2.02 130.27 123.44
CA GLU A 372 2.74 131.49 123.85
C GLU A 372 1.92 132.76 123.57
N ALA A 373 1.12 132.77 122.49
CA ALA A 373 0.17 133.85 122.20
C ALA A 373 -0.94 133.93 123.25
N ALA A 374 -1.47 132.80 123.72
CA ALA A 374 -2.43 132.75 124.83
C ALA A 374 -1.80 133.25 126.16
N ARG A 375 -0.50 132.97 126.36
CA ARG A 375 0.28 133.41 127.52
C ARG A 375 0.51 134.92 127.56
N ALA A 376 0.55 135.58 126.40
CA ALA A 376 0.71 137.03 126.24
C ALA A 376 -0.60 137.84 126.41
N GLY A 377 -1.75 137.19 126.64
CA GLY A 377 -3.04 137.85 126.90
C GLY A 377 -3.55 138.71 125.72
N GLU A 378 -4.10 139.90 126.00
CA GLU A 378 -4.68 140.79 124.97
C GLU A 378 -3.66 141.23 123.90
N HIS A 379 -2.36 141.30 124.23
CA HIS A 379 -1.31 141.65 123.26
C HIS A 379 -0.98 140.52 122.26
N GLY A 380 -1.35 139.27 122.58
CA GLY A 380 -1.08 138.09 121.74
C GLY A 380 -2.20 137.72 120.77
N ARG A 381 -3.35 138.43 120.79
CA ARG A 381 -4.58 138.04 120.06
C ARG A 381 -4.39 137.90 118.55
N GLY A 382 -3.64 138.82 117.92
CA GLY A 382 -3.33 138.74 116.49
C GLY A 382 -2.42 137.57 116.13
N PHE A 383 -1.45 137.25 116.99
CA PHE A 383 -0.55 136.10 116.82
C PHE A 383 -1.28 134.76 117.05
N ALA A 384 -2.25 134.71 117.98
CA ALA A 384 -3.06 133.52 118.22
C ALA A 384 -3.88 133.13 116.96
N VAL A 385 -4.50 134.11 116.29
CA VAL A 385 -5.27 133.86 115.05
C VAL A 385 -4.36 133.32 113.94
N VAL A 386 -3.16 133.89 113.77
CA VAL A 386 -2.20 133.39 112.76
C VAL A 386 -1.70 131.98 113.14
N ALA A 387 -1.44 131.71 114.41
CA ALA A 387 -1.01 130.40 114.87
C ALA A 387 -2.09 129.32 114.65
N ASP A 388 -3.36 129.63 114.92
CA ASP A 388 -4.47 128.71 114.64
C ASP A 388 -4.69 128.49 113.14
N GLU A 389 -4.50 129.53 112.30
CA GLU A 389 -4.57 129.39 110.83
C GLU A 389 -3.43 128.52 110.28
N VAL A 390 -2.19 128.72 110.77
CA VAL A 390 -1.04 127.88 110.41
C VAL A 390 -1.26 126.43 110.86
N ARG A 391 -1.83 126.23 112.05
CA ARG A 391 -2.18 124.90 112.57
C ARG A 391 -3.25 124.22 111.73
N ALA A 392 -4.30 124.94 111.33
CA ALA A 392 -5.34 124.44 110.45
C ALA A 392 -4.78 124.08 109.07
N LEU A 393 -3.89 124.92 108.51
CA LEU A 393 -3.22 124.66 107.24
C LEU A 393 -2.29 123.44 107.32
N ALA A 394 -1.53 123.28 108.40
CA ALA A 394 -0.71 122.09 108.64
C ALA A 394 -1.58 120.84 108.75
N SER A 395 -2.65 120.87 109.55
CA SER A 395 -3.61 119.77 109.65
C SER A 395 -4.23 119.39 108.29
N LYS A 396 -4.61 120.38 107.48
CA LYS A 396 -5.12 120.17 106.12
C LYS A 396 -4.06 119.58 105.19
N THR A 397 -2.82 120.06 105.28
CA THR A 397 -1.67 119.53 104.53
C THR A 397 -1.42 118.06 104.88
N ARG A 398 -1.52 117.70 106.17
CA ARG A 398 -1.37 116.31 106.63
C ARG A 398 -2.47 115.41 106.06
N SER A 399 -3.72 115.84 106.16
CA SER A 399 -4.85 115.10 105.60
C SER A 399 -4.68 114.87 104.10
N SER A 400 -4.27 115.90 103.35
CA SER A 400 -4.01 115.75 101.92
C SER A 400 -2.81 114.85 101.60
N THR A 401 -1.75 114.85 102.42
CA THR A 401 -0.65 113.89 102.24
C THR A 401 -1.08 112.46 102.52
N ASP A 402 -1.96 112.23 103.50
CA ASP A 402 -2.48 110.90 103.80
C ASP A 402 -3.39 110.40 102.65
N ASP A 403 -4.26 111.27 102.12
CA ASP A 403 -5.10 110.96 100.96
C ASP A 403 -4.25 110.63 99.71
N ILE A 404 -3.19 111.40 99.42
CA ILE A 404 -2.28 111.12 98.30
C ILE A 404 -1.49 109.83 98.57
N SER A 405 -1.07 109.56 99.81
CA SER A 405 -0.38 108.31 100.17
C SER A 405 -1.26 107.10 99.86
N GLN A 406 -2.55 107.13 100.23
CA GLN A 406 -3.48 106.05 99.90
C GLN A 406 -3.66 105.84 98.39
N LEU A 407 -3.67 106.93 97.60
CA LEU A 407 -3.71 106.85 96.14
C LEU A 407 -2.43 106.23 95.57
N ILE A 408 -1.26 106.58 96.12
CA ILE A 408 0.03 106.01 95.70
C ILE A 408 0.15 104.54 96.10
N ASP A 409 -0.31 104.15 97.28
CA ASP A 409 -0.35 102.74 97.72
C ASP A 409 -1.27 101.91 96.82
N SER A 410 -2.42 102.45 96.44
CA SER A 410 -3.33 101.84 95.48
C SER A 410 -2.67 101.70 94.10
N LEU A 411 -1.98 102.75 93.63
CA LEU A 411 -1.23 102.74 92.37
C LEU A 411 -0.11 101.68 92.39
N LEU A 412 0.65 101.57 93.47
CA LEU A 412 1.70 100.55 93.62
C LEU A 412 1.12 99.13 93.57
N SER A 413 -0.05 98.90 94.19
CA SER A 413 -0.77 97.63 94.10
C SER A 413 -1.21 97.31 92.67
N GLU A 414 -1.79 98.27 91.95
CA GLU A 414 -2.19 98.10 90.55
C GLU A 414 -0.99 97.84 89.63
N VAL A 415 0.13 98.54 89.86
CA VAL A 415 1.39 98.33 89.15
C VAL A 415 1.96 96.92 89.40
N GLY A 416 1.91 96.42 90.64
CA GLY A 416 2.29 95.05 90.97
C GLY A 416 1.43 93.99 90.27
N ASN A 417 0.12 94.22 90.21
CA ASN A 417 -0.81 93.37 89.46
C ASN A 417 -0.49 93.40 87.95
N ALA A 418 -0.23 94.58 87.37
CA ALA A 418 0.14 94.72 85.97
C ALA A 418 1.46 93.99 85.65
N SER A 419 2.47 94.11 86.51
CA SER A 419 3.75 93.39 86.37
C SER A 419 3.55 91.87 86.40
N THR A 420 2.69 91.35 87.29
CA THR A 420 2.36 89.92 87.34
C THR A 420 1.68 89.42 86.05
N VAL A 421 0.79 90.24 85.46
CA VAL A 421 0.14 89.91 84.18
C VAL A 421 1.15 89.90 83.03
N ILE A 422 2.06 90.87 83.02
CA ILE A 422 3.14 90.97 82.03
C ILE A 422 4.08 89.76 82.11
N GLU A 423 4.50 89.35 83.32
CA GLU A 423 5.35 88.18 83.53
C GLU A 423 4.68 86.88 83.03
N LYS A 424 3.38 86.72 83.31
CA LYS A 424 2.58 85.62 82.72
C LYS A 424 2.51 85.71 81.19
N GLY A 425 2.47 86.92 80.63
CA GLY A 425 2.51 87.17 79.19
C GLY A 425 3.82 86.70 78.56
N VAL A 426 4.96 86.98 79.19
CA VAL A 426 6.29 86.52 78.74
C VAL A 426 6.35 84.99 78.71
N VAL A 427 5.98 84.33 79.81
CA VAL A 427 5.99 82.86 79.89
C VAL A 427 5.10 82.22 78.82
N ARG A 428 3.92 82.80 78.56
CA ARG A 428 3.03 82.34 77.49
C ARG A 428 3.62 82.54 76.10
N ALA A 429 4.31 83.66 75.86
CA ALA A 429 4.97 83.90 74.58
C ALA A 429 6.11 82.91 74.34
N GLU A 430 6.92 82.60 75.36
CA GLU A 430 7.97 81.57 75.28
C GLU A 430 7.39 80.18 74.99
N SER A 431 6.33 79.79 75.72
CA SER A 431 5.65 78.51 75.46
C SER A 431 5.06 78.45 74.05
N ALA A 432 4.51 79.56 73.54
CA ALA A 432 4.01 79.62 72.17
C ALA A 432 5.14 79.44 71.15
N VAL A 433 6.33 80.02 71.36
CA VAL A 433 7.49 79.79 70.47
C VAL A 433 7.88 78.31 70.45
N ASP A 434 7.95 77.65 71.61
CA ASP A 434 8.28 76.23 71.71
C ASP A 434 7.24 75.35 70.98
N GLU A 435 5.95 75.58 71.22
CA GLU A 435 4.87 74.86 70.52
C GLU A 435 4.93 75.07 69.00
N THR A 436 5.25 76.29 68.56
CA THR A 436 5.40 76.63 67.14
C THR A 436 6.60 75.91 66.53
N SER A 437 7.70 75.73 67.27
CA SER A 437 8.87 74.95 66.84
C SER A 437 8.53 73.47 66.67
N VAL A 438 7.80 72.89 67.61
CA VAL A 438 7.35 71.48 67.50
C VAL A 438 6.44 71.27 66.28
N ALA A 439 5.55 72.23 66.01
CA ALA A 439 4.70 72.19 64.82
C ALA A 439 5.52 72.28 63.52
N PHE A 440 6.62 73.04 63.52
CA PHE A 440 7.53 73.14 62.37
C PHE A 440 8.22 71.79 62.08
N ASP A 441 8.74 71.12 63.10
CA ASP A 441 9.37 69.78 62.95
C ASP A 441 8.35 68.72 62.48
N ALA A 442 7.11 68.83 62.92
CA ALA A 442 6.03 67.96 62.47
C ALA A 442 5.70 68.16 60.98
N LEU A 443 5.64 69.42 60.51
CA LEU A 443 5.46 69.73 59.09
C LEU A 443 6.60 69.19 58.24
N HIS A 444 7.85 69.34 58.69
CA HIS A 444 9.01 68.76 58.01
C HIS A 444 8.89 67.24 57.85
N SER A 445 8.42 66.55 58.90
CA SER A 445 8.17 65.11 58.86
C SER A 445 7.08 64.73 57.85
N VAL A 446 6.06 65.58 57.68
CA VAL A 446 5.03 65.40 56.65
C VAL A 446 5.63 65.52 55.25
N VAL A 447 6.51 66.50 54.99
CA VAL A 447 7.18 66.64 53.68
C VAL A 447 7.94 65.37 53.31
N VAL A 448 8.74 64.83 54.23
CA VAL A 448 9.51 63.59 54.00
C VAL A 448 8.58 62.42 53.67
N LYS A 449 7.44 62.32 54.33
CA LYS A 449 6.46 61.25 54.07
C LYS A 449 5.73 61.42 52.74
N VAL A 450 5.45 62.65 52.33
CA VAL A 450 4.86 62.94 51.01
C VAL A 450 5.84 62.58 49.88
N ASP A 451 7.13 62.82 50.06
CA ASP A 451 8.17 62.41 49.11
C ASP A 451 8.27 60.87 48.99
N GLU A 452 8.24 60.15 50.11
CA GLU A 452 8.16 58.67 50.11
C GLU A 452 6.92 58.16 49.35
N ILE A 453 5.75 58.79 49.56
CA ILE A 453 4.50 58.46 48.86
C ILE A 453 4.63 58.70 47.36
N THR A 454 5.23 59.82 46.96
CA THR A 454 5.43 60.18 45.54
C THR A 454 6.32 59.16 44.82
N ASN A 455 7.39 58.71 45.50
CA ASN A 455 8.24 57.64 44.99
C ASN A 455 7.46 56.31 44.85
N GLN A 456 6.63 55.94 45.83
CA GLN A 456 5.79 54.75 45.73
C GLN A 456 4.78 54.82 44.58
N ILE A 457 4.15 55.97 44.38
CA ILE A 457 3.23 56.20 43.27
C ILE A 457 3.93 55.99 41.92
N THR A 458 5.16 56.48 41.78
CA THR A 458 5.96 56.28 40.57
C THR A 458 6.26 54.80 40.32
N HIS A 459 6.58 54.04 41.38
CA HIS A 459 6.75 52.58 41.28
C HIS A 459 5.46 51.86 40.88
N ILE A 460 4.30 52.25 41.44
CA ILE A 460 3.00 51.66 41.09
C ILE A 460 2.65 51.96 39.63
N ALA A 461 2.86 53.19 39.16
CA ALA A 461 2.64 53.57 37.77
C ALA A 461 3.50 52.73 36.81
N THR A 462 4.79 52.57 37.13
CA THR A 462 5.72 51.74 36.33
C THR A 462 5.26 50.27 36.31
N ALA A 463 4.86 49.72 37.46
CA ALA A 463 4.36 48.34 37.54
C ALA A 463 3.06 48.14 36.75
N ALA A 464 2.19 49.15 36.71
CA ALA A 464 0.97 49.14 35.90
C ALA A 464 1.27 49.16 34.40
N GLU A 465 2.26 49.96 33.96
CA GLU A 465 2.73 49.95 32.57
C GLU A 465 3.32 48.58 32.18
N GLU A 466 4.15 47.99 33.03
CA GLU A 466 4.68 46.64 32.82
C GLU A 466 3.56 45.59 32.75
N GLN A 467 2.55 45.66 33.62
CA GLN A 467 1.39 44.78 33.55
C GLN A 467 0.64 44.92 32.22
N SER A 468 0.50 46.15 31.70
CA SER A 468 -0.12 46.37 30.39
C SER A 468 0.68 45.73 29.25
N LEU A 469 2.01 45.85 29.27
CA LEU A 469 2.90 45.24 28.27
C LEU A 469 2.84 43.71 28.31
N VAL A 470 2.91 43.12 29.50
CA VAL A 470 2.79 41.66 29.69
C VAL A 470 1.42 41.17 29.23
N THR A 471 0.38 41.96 29.47
CA THR A 471 -0.98 41.63 29.03
C THR A 471 -1.10 41.58 27.51
N GLU A 472 -0.48 42.53 26.81
CA GLU A 472 -0.44 42.55 25.33
C GLU A 472 0.34 41.35 24.78
N GLU A 473 1.47 40.99 25.41
CA GLU A 473 2.24 39.81 25.05
C GLU A 473 1.43 38.50 25.24
N ILE A 474 0.73 38.37 26.37
CA ILE A 474 -0.14 37.21 26.62
C ILE A 474 -1.27 37.14 25.57
N ASN A 475 -1.91 38.27 25.22
CA ASN A 475 -2.92 38.31 24.17
C ASN A 475 -2.39 37.82 22.82
N ARG A 476 -1.17 38.23 22.45
CA ARG A 476 -0.50 37.74 21.25
C ARG A 476 -0.24 36.22 21.33
N ASN A 477 0.20 35.72 22.48
CA ASN A 477 0.40 34.28 22.68
C ASN A 477 -0.91 33.50 22.61
N LEU A 478 -2.01 34.02 23.16
CA LEU A 478 -3.34 33.40 23.06
C LEU A 478 -3.83 33.31 21.62
N THR A 479 -3.52 34.31 20.79
CA THR A 479 -3.82 34.26 19.34
C THR A 479 -3.07 33.10 18.69
N LEU A 480 -1.78 32.92 18.98
CA LEU A 480 -0.99 31.80 18.46
C LEU A 480 -1.50 30.44 18.94
N ILE A 481 -1.94 30.34 20.20
CA ILE A 481 -2.53 29.12 20.76
C ILE A 481 -3.88 28.82 20.08
N SER A 482 -4.69 29.85 19.81
CA SER A 482 -5.97 29.73 19.08
C SER A 482 -5.75 29.21 17.65
N ASP A 483 -4.77 29.76 16.93
CA ASP A 483 -4.39 29.29 15.59
C ASP A 483 -3.92 27.83 15.62
N ALA A 484 -3.10 27.47 16.61
CA ALA A 484 -2.63 26.08 16.79
C ALA A 484 -3.78 25.12 17.11
N ALA A 485 -4.74 25.54 17.94
CA ALA A 485 -5.96 24.78 18.24
C ALA A 485 -6.81 24.58 16.97
N SER A 486 -6.96 25.63 16.14
CA SER A 486 -7.65 25.53 14.85
C SER A 486 -6.97 24.51 13.93
N GLN A 487 -5.64 24.57 13.79
CA GLN A 487 -4.89 23.59 13.01
C GLN A 487 -5.05 22.17 13.55
N LEU A 488 -5.09 22.00 14.87
CA LEU A 488 -5.30 20.70 15.51
C LEU A 488 -6.71 20.14 15.25
N ALA A 489 -7.75 20.99 15.19
CA ALA A 489 -9.10 20.58 14.78
C ALA A 489 -9.13 20.07 13.33
N ASP A 490 -8.42 20.75 12.42
CA ASP A 490 -8.33 20.36 11.02
C ASP A 490 -7.59 19.03 10.86
N LEU A 491 -6.46 18.85 11.56
CA LEU A 491 -5.71 17.60 11.58
C LEU A 491 -6.53 16.45 12.17
N SER A 492 -7.30 16.71 13.24
CA SER A 492 -8.18 15.71 13.84
C SER A 492 -9.28 15.30 12.86
N THR A 493 -9.85 16.25 12.11
CA THR A 493 -10.84 15.96 11.07
C THR A 493 -10.22 15.09 9.97
N GLN A 494 -9.04 15.45 9.45
CA GLN A 494 -8.33 14.65 8.45
C GLN A 494 -7.96 13.24 8.94
N ALA A 495 -7.56 13.10 10.20
CA ALA A 495 -7.27 11.81 10.82
C ALA A 495 -8.53 10.93 10.93
N GLY A 496 -9.67 11.54 11.29
CA GLY A 496 -10.97 10.88 11.31
C GLY A 496 -11.38 10.37 9.92
N ASP A 497 -11.30 11.23 8.90
CA ASP A 497 -11.63 10.88 7.51
C ASP A 497 -10.72 9.77 6.97
N SER A 498 -9.41 9.84 7.27
CA SER A 498 -8.43 8.82 6.89
C SER A 498 -8.71 7.47 7.56
N SER A 499 -9.12 7.50 8.83
CA SER A 499 -9.49 6.30 9.58
C SER A 499 -10.77 5.66 9.02
N GLU A 500 -11.76 6.48 8.63
CA GLU A 500 -12.97 5.98 7.95
C GLU A 500 -12.63 5.34 6.60
N ALA A 501 -11.77 5.98 5.80
CA ALA A 501 -11.32 5.43 4.53
C ALA A 501 -10.55 4.11 4.70
N LEU A 502 -9.67 4.03 5.71
CA LEU A 502 -8.94 2.81 6.06
C LEU A 502 -9.90 1.69 6.48
N ASN A 503 -10.90 1.98 7.31
CA ASN A 503 -11.91 1.01 7.71
C ASN A 503 -12.70 0.47 6.50
N LYS A 504 -13.03 1.32 5.52
CA LYS A 504 -13.66 0.89 4.26
C LYS A 504 -12.76 -0.04 3.45
N LEU A 505 -11.48 0.30 3.31
CA LEU A 505 -10.51 -0.52 2.56
C LEU A 505 -10.30 -1.88 3.23
N VAL A 506 -10.17 -1.90 4.56
CA VAL A 506 -10.04 -3.13 5.34
C VAL A 506 -11.30 -4.00 5.23
N ALA A 507 -12.50 -3.41 5.26
CA ALA A 507 -13.74 -4.14 5.04
C ALA A 507 -13.80 -4.78 3.65
N GLN A 508 -13.31 -4.07 2.61
CA GLN A 508 -13.21 -4.63 1.26
C GLN A 508 -12.17 -5.77 1.19
N GLN A 509 -11.00 -5.60 1.81
CA GLN A 509 -9.98 -6.64 1.89
C GLN A 509 -10.50 -7.89 2.62
N ASP A 510 -11.18 -7.71 3.75
CA ASP A 510 -11.80 -8.80 4.50
C ASP A 510 -12.83 -9.55 3.66
N SER A 511 -13.64 -8.83 2.87
CA SER A 511 -14.59 -9.44 1.93
C SER A 511 -13.88 -10.32 0.88
N GLU A 512 -12.76 -9.86 0.29
CA GLU A 512 -11.99 -10.66 -0.66
C GLU A 512 -11.31 -11.87 0.00
N LEU A 513 -10.73 -11.70 1.19
CA LEU A 513 -10.11 -12.80 1.94
C LEU A 513 -11.14 -13.86 2.39
N ASN A 514 -12.39 -13.46 2.65
CA ASN A 514 -13.47 -14.37 3.01
C ASN A 514 -14.04 -15.17 1.84
N LYS A 515 -13.74 -14.79 0.58
CA LYS A 515 -14.02 -15.65 -0.59
C LYS A 515 -13.16 -16.91 -0.59
N LEU A 516 -11.98 -16.87 0.04
CA LEU A 516 -11.09 -18.01 0.18
C LEU A 516 -11.42 -18.78 1.46
N LYS A 517 -11.94 -20.00 1.30
CA LYS A 517 -12.13 -20.93 2.43
C LYS A 517 -10.78 -21.54 2.79
N THR A 518 -10.30 -21.23 3.98
CA THR A 518 -9.03 -21.72 4.54
C THR A 518 -9.21 -22.83 5.55
#